data_AF-A0A667XRG0-F1
#
_entry.id   AF-A0A667XRG0-F1
#
_cell.length_a   1.000
_cell.length_b   1.000
_cell.length_c   1.000
_cell.angle_alpha   90.00
_cell.angle_beta   90.00
_cell.angle_gamma   90.00
#
_symmetry.space_group_name_H-M   'P 1'
#
loop_
_entity.id
_entity.type
_entity.pdbx_description
1 polymer ?
#
loop_
_entity_poly.entity_id
_entity_poly.type
_entity_poly.pdbx_seq_one_letter_code
_entity_poly.pdbx_strand_id
1 'polypeptide(L)'
;FYFFYLSLFLYFFFLETSEGKYISPFHDIPLYTEKEQDNDVPPKKQKKTENEVLFNMVVEVPRWSNAKMEIATKEPLNPIKQDVKKGKLRYVANIFPHKGYIWNYGALPQTWEDPNHTDKETKCCGDNDPVDVCDIGSLVCLPGQVIQVKVLGILAMIDEGETDWKVIAINAEDPDAPNLNSIEDVRKSRPGHLEATVDWFKKYKVPDGKPENKFAFSGQFKDKDFAVEVIKSTHEHWRALMQRHTNSGEIDCKNSSVCESPFKCSAEEARGVVQSVRTVQYFLYCSHCFDQHFTSRLSPLSCTFFLLSPQAPALGKALPVSPEGKFIITHSLYSCINLGLCASTFVFYLIQNIFPLLYTVNKWHFL
;
A
#
# COMPACT_ATOMS: atom_id res chain seq x y z
N PHE A 1 -10.82 14.24 32.08
CA PHE A 1 -10.35 13.10 31.26
C PHE A 1 -10.29 13.55 29.81
N TYR A 2 -9.12 14.01 29.34
CA TYR A 2 -8.93 14.39 27.93
C TYR A 2 -8.53 13.13 27.16
N PHE A 3 -9.43 12.63 26.33
CA PHE A 3 -9.09 11.61 25.33
C PHE A 3 -8.37 12.31 24.17
N PHE A 4 -7.05 12.15 24.09
CA PHE A 4 -6.29 12.46 22.88
C PHE A 4 -6.66 11.42 21.80
N TYR A 5 -7.62 11.73 20.94
CA TYR A 5 -7.79 11.00 19.68
C TYR A 5 -6.75 11.52 18.69
N LEU A 6 -5.59 10.84 18.64
CA LEU A 6 -4.66 10.98 17.54
C LEU A 6 -5.29 10.25 16.33
N SER A 7 -6.15 10.93 15.56
CA SER A 7 -6.73 10.34 14.36
C SER A 7 -5.66 10.22 13.28
N LEU A 8 -4.97 9.07 13.26
CA LEU A 8 -4.07 8.69 12.18
C LEU A 8 -4.94 8.46 10.93
N PHE A 9 -4.83 9.31 9.91
CA PHE A 9 -5.44 9.04 8.62
C PHE A 9 -4.64 7.93 7.93
N LEU A 10 -5.10 6.69 8.08
CA LEU A 10 -4.59 5.55 7.32
C LEU A 10 -5.05 5.70 5.87
N TYR A 11 -4.11 5.86 4.95
CA TYR A 11 -4.37 5.83 3.52
C TYR A 11 -4.30 4.38 3.03
N PHE A 12 -5.38 3.93 2.38
CA PHE A 12 -5.47 2.64 1.73
C PHE A 12 -5.46 2.84 0.21
N PHE A 13 -4.53 2.16 -0.47
CA PHE A 13 -4.46 2.11 -1.93
C PHE A 13 -4.97 0.75 -2.39
N PHE A 14 -6.25 0.72 -2.76
CA PHE A 14 -6.86 -0.44 -3.43
C PHE A 14 -6.48 -0.44 -4.91
N LEU A 15 -6.25 -1.62 -5.48
CA LEU A 15 -5.97 -1.77 -6.90
C LEU A 15 -7.24 -2.12 -7.67
N GLU A 16 -7.31 -1.63 -8.90
CA GLU A 16 -8.39 -1.87 -9.86
C GLU A 16 -7.80 -2.37 -11.17
N THR A 17 -8.51 -3.25 -11.87
CA THR A 17 -8.20 -3.58 -13.27
C THR A 17 -8.55 -2.39 -14.18
N SER A 18 -8.13 -2.46 -15.45
CA SER A 18 -8.55 -1.52 -16.49
C SER A 18 -10.08 -1.44 -16.69
N GLU A 19 -10.82 -2.46 -16.23
CA GLU A 19 -12.27 -2.56 -16.27
C GLU A 19 -12.95 -1.97 -15.01
N GLY A 20 -12.17 -1.45 -14.06
CA GLY A 20 -12.68 -0.89 -12.79
C GLY A 20 -13.10 -1.94 -11.76
N LYS A 21 -12.60 -3.18 -11.87
CA LYS A 21 -12.84 -4.23 -10.88
C LYS A 21 -11.76 -4.18 -9.81
N TYR A 22 -12.18 -4.11 -8.53
CA TYR A 22 -11.25 -4.18 -7.40
C TYR A 22 -10.60 -5.55 -7.31
N ILE A 23 -9.29 -5.56 -7.10
CA ILE A 23 -8.46 -6.77 -7.03
C ILE A 23 -7.54 -6.71 -5.81
N SER A 24 -7.16 -7.87 -5.31
CA SER A 24 -6.08 -8.02 -4.33
C SER A 24 -4.71 -7.94 -5.02
N PRO A 25 -3.81 -7.01 -4.64
CA PRO A 25 -2.44 -7.02 -5.15
C PRO A 25 -1.66 -8.25 -4.70
N PHE A 26 -2.06 -8.90 -3.60
CA PHE A 26 -1.42 -10.11 -3.13
C PHE A 26 -1.84 -11.32 -3.99
N HIS A 27 -3.13 -11.43 -4.34
CA HIS A 27 -3.66 -12.69 -4.85
C HIS A 27 -4.08 -12.66 -6.32
N ASP A 28 -4.62 -11.54 -6.81
CA ASP A 28 -5.29 -11.48 -8.11
C ASP A 28 -4.36 -11.09 -9.27
N ILE A 29 -3.20 -10.50 -8.96
CA ILE A 29 -2.17 -10.20 -9.96
C ILE A 29 -1.36 -11.47 -10.21
N PRO A 30 -1.28 -11.99 -11.44
CA PRO A 30 -0.49 -13.18 -11.70
C PRO A 30 1.00 -12.97 -11.40
N LEU A 31 1.67 -13.97 -10.83
CA LEU A 31 3.12 -13.92 -10.61
C LEU A 31 3.89 -13.72 -11.92
N TYR A 32 3.55 -14.52 -12.93
CA TYR A 32 4.17 -14.49 -14.25
C TYR A 32 3.37 -13.60 -15.21
N THR A 33 4.07 -12.91 -16.10
CA THR A 33 3.42 -12.17 -17.20
C THR A 33 2.69 -13.13 -18.15
N GLU A 34 1.66 -12.65 -18.86
CA GLU A 34 0.80 -13.48 -19.73
C GLU A 34 1.59 -14.31 -20.76
N LYS A 35 2.75 -13.83 -21.22
CA LYS A 35 3.62 -14.54 -22.19
C LYS A 35 4.22 -15.83 -21.64
N GLU A 36 4.27 -15.99 -20.32
CA GLU A 36 4.91 -17.13 -19.64
C GLU A 36 3.91 -18.16 -19.08
N GLN A 37 2.61 -17.85 -19.04
CA GLN A 37 1.59 -18.74 -18.49
C GLN A 37 1.22 -19.93 -19.40
N ASP A 38 1.54 -19.86 -20.70
CA ASP A 38 1.24 -20.93 -21.68
C ASP A 38 2.24 -22.12 -21.66
N ASN A 39 3.26 -22.10 -20.80
CA ASN A 39 4.36 -23.08 -20.82
C ASN A 39 4.19 -24.30 -19.89
N ASP A 40 3.02 -24.50 -19.26
CA ASP A 40 2.74 -25.68 -18.40
C ASP A 40 2.55 -27.01 -19.19
N VAL A 41 2.77 -27.02 -20.51
CA VAL A 41 2.83 -28.23 -21.35
C VAL A 41 4.30 -28.61 -21.61
N PRO A 42 4.76 -29.85 -21.33
CA PRO A 42 6.17 -30.21 -21.49
C PRO A 42 6.60 -30.11 -22.96
N PRO A 43 7.57 -29.26 -23.33
CA PRO A 43 7.94 -29.09 -24.71
C PRO A 43 8.85 -30.23 -25.19
N LYS A 44 8.45 -30.86 -26.31
CA LYS A 44 9.37 -31.63 -27.14
C LYS A 44 10.50 -30.69 -27.58
N LYS A 45 11.74 -31.05 -27.21
CA LYS A 45 13.04 -30.46 -27.60
C LYS A 45 12.95 -29.54 -28.83
N GLN A 46 12.83 -28.24 -28.58
CA GLN A 46 13.08 -27.18 -29.56
C GLN A 46 14.23 -26.29 -29.06
N LYS A 47 14.95 -25.72 -30.01
CA LYS A 47 16.17 -24.91 -29.86
C LYS A 47 16.00 -23.83 -28.79
N LYS A 48 16.94 -23.77 -27.84
CA LYS A 48 17.03 -22.83 -26.71
C LYS A 48 17.32 -21.40 -27.20
N THR A 49 16.32 -20.70 -27.73
CA THR A 49 16.22 -19.25 -27.52
C THR A 49 15.64 -19.10 -26.13
N GLU A 50 16.45 -18.64 -25.16
CA GLU A 50 16.03 -18.44 -23.78
C GLU A 50 14.93 -17.37 -23.77
N ASN A 51 13.67 -17.78 -23.71
CA ASN A 51 12.59 -16.86 -23.37
C ASN A 51 12.88 -16.36 -21.95
N GLU A 52 13.05 -15.05 -21.86
CA GLU A 52 13.37 -14.36 -20.62
C GLU A 52 12.12 -14.31 -19.74
N VAL A 53 12.08 -15.13 -18.69
CA VAL A 53 10.94 -15.18 -17.76
C VAL A 53 10.81 -13.84 -17.03
N LEU A 54 9.66 -13.19 -17.23
CA LEU A 54 9.30 -11.94 -16.57
C LEU A 54 8.27 -12.17 -15.47
N PHE A 55 8.43 -11.44 -14.38
CA PHE A 55 7.55 -11.46 -13.21
C PHE A 55 6.82 -10.13 -13.08
N ASN A 56 5.57 -10.15 -12.61
CA ASN A 56 4.93 -8.92 -12.16
C ASN A 56 5.47 -8.55 -10.77
N MET A 57 5.72 -7.26 -10.55
CA MET A 57 6.08 -6.69 -9.26
C MET A 57 5.05 -5.63 -8.90
N VAL A 58 4.53 -5.68 -7.67
CA VAL A 58 3.72 -4.61 -7.09
C VAL A 58 4.65 -3.64 -6.39
N VAL A 59 4.78 -2.42 -6.90
CA VAL A 59 5.62 -1.39 -6.28
C VAL A 59 4.89 -0.81 -5.07
N GLU A 60 5.49 -0.91 -3.89
CA GLU A 60 4.93 -0.39 -2.64
C GLU A 60 5.55 0.96 -2.29
N VAL A 61 6.88 1.07 -2.41
CA VAL A 61 7.66 2.23 -1.98
C VAL A 61 8.54 2.74 -3.13
N PRO A 62 8.30 3.96 -3.63
CA PRO A 62 9.16 4.59 -4.64
C PRO A 62 10.58 4.81 -4.14
N ARG A 63 11.56 4.69 -5.05
CA ARG A 63 12.96 5.04 -4.75
C ARG A 63 13.07 6.46 -4.19
N TRP A 64 13.93 6.62 -3.19
CA TRP A 64 14.21 7.83 -2.43
C TRP A 64 13.08 8.37 -1.56
N SER A 65 12.00 7.60 -1.38
CA SER A 65 10.95 7.90 -0.41
C SER A 65 11.24 7.22 0.94
N ASN A 66 10.54 7.64 2.01
CA ASN A 66 10.76 7.12 3.37
C ASN A 66 9.55 6.42 3.98
N ALA A 67 8.34 6.64 3.46
CA ALA A 67 7.14 6.04 4.04
C ALA A 67 7.21 4.51 3.86
N LYS A 68 7.12 3.76 4.97
CA LYS A 68 7.06 2.29 4.90
C LYS A 68 5.64 1.90 4.50
N MET A 69 5.43 1.72 3.21
CA MET A 69 4.18 1.22 2.63
C MET A 69 4.33 -0.27 2.37
N GLU A 70 3.26 -1.03 2.56
CA GLU A 70 3.23 -2.48 2.34
C GLU A 70 1.83 -2.94 1.95
N ILE A 71 1.74 -4.04 1.20
CA ILE A 71 0.53 -4.81 0.98
C ILE A 71 0.00 -5.25 2.35
N ALA A 72 -1.22 -4.84 2.69
CA ALA A 72 -1.81 -5.18 3.97
C ALA A 72 -2.31 -6.64 3.96
N THR A 73 -1.42 -7.59 4.24
CA THR A 73 -1.69 -9.04 4.16
C THR A 73 -2.90 -9.52 4.96
N LYS A 74 -3.29 -8.77 5.99
CA LYS A 74 -4.40 -9.09 6.92
C LYS A 74 -5.69 -8.32 6.65
N GLU A 75 -5.68 -7.38 5.71
CA GLU A 75 -6.85 -6.56 5.39
C GLU A 75 -7.58 -7.12 4.15
N PRO A 76 -8.92 -7.06 4.10
CA PRO A 76 -9.67 -7.50 2.94
C PRO A 76 -9.25 -6.79 1.64
N LEU A 77 -8.99 -7.59 0.59
CA LEU A 77 -8.42 -7.15 -0.70
C LEU A 77 -6.99 -6.62 -0.63
N ASN A 78 -6.30 -6.81 0.50
CA ASN A 78 -4.88 -6.50 0.72
C ASN A 78 -4.41 -5.14 0.15
N PRO A 79 -5.11 -4.02 0.40
CA PRO A 79 -4.69 -2.69 -0.06
C PRO A 79 -3.28 -2.36 0.42
N ILE A 80 -2.55 -1.55 -0.35
CA ILE A 80 -1.27 -1.02 0.14
C ILE A 80 -1.58 0.05 1.19
N LYS A 81 -0.96 -0.04 2.37
CA LYS A 81 -1.12 0.94 3.45
C LYS A 81 0.23 1.25 4.08
N GLN A 82 0.30 2.37 4.80
CA GLN A 82 1.50 2.70 5.57
C GLN A 82 1.52 1.90 6.88
N ASP A 83 2.67 1.30 7.19
CA ASP A 83 2.89 0.57 8.43
C ASP A 83 2.75 1.52 9.64
N VAL A 84 2.14 1.03 10.71
CA VAL A 84 1.90 1.75 11.97
C VAL A 84 2.54 1.00 13.12
N LYS A 85 3.49 1.65 13.80
CA LYS A 85 4.14 1.11 14.99
C LYS A 85 3.89 2.02 16.17
N LYS A 86 3.36 1.44 17.27
CA LYS A 86 3.01 2.18 18.49
C LYS A 86 2.12 3.40 18.21
N GLY A 87 1.15 3.23 17.31
CA GLY A 87 0.17 4.27 16.93
C GLY A 87 0.73 5.41 16.06
N LYS A 88 1.95 5.27 15.52
CA LYS A 88 2.56 6.27 14.63
C LYS A 88 2.88 5.66 13.27
N LEU A 89 2.65 6.43 12.21
CA LEU A 89 3.07 6.10 10.85
C LEU A 89 4.60 5.91 10.82
N ARG A 90 5.05 4.81 10.21
CA ARG A 90 6.47 4.49 10.12
C ARG A 90 7.11 5.13 8.89
N TYR A 91 8.32 5.63 9.12
CA TYR A 91 9.22 6.09 8.07
C TYR A 91 10.59 5.45 8.29
N VAL A 92 11.21 4.94 7.23
CA VAL A 92 12.60 4.48 7.29
C VAL A 92 13.53 5.68 7.44
N ALA A 93 14.60 5.51 8.20
CA ALA A 93 15.60 6.56 8.38
C ALA A 93 16.43 6.78 7.11
N ASN A 94 17.03 7.97 7.00
CA ASN A 94 18.12 8.20 6.04
C ASN A 94 19.43 7.76 6.70
N ILE A 95 20.01 6.66 6.23
CA ILE A 95 21.29 6.17 6.72
C ILE A 95 22.36 6.67 5.77
N PHE A 96 23.14 7.65 6.20
CA PHE A 96 24.17 8.26 5.35
C PHE A 96 25.05 7.18 4.69
N PRO A 97 25.24 7.22 3.36
CA PRO A 97 24.91 8.30 2.43
C PRO A 97 23.53 8.20 1.75
N HIS A 98 22.69 7.26 2.14
CA HIS A 98 21.43 6.92 1.48
C HIS A 98 20.27 7.84 1.86
N LYS A 99 19.41 8.13 0.87
CA LYS A 99 18.10 8.79 1.04
C LYS A 99 17.00 7.74 0.93
N GLY A 100 16.31 7.46 2.04
CA GLY A 100 15.17 6.53 2.06
C GLY A 100 15.51 5.16 1.48
N TYR A 101 14.55 4.54 0.80
CA TYR A 101 14.77 3.34 -0.01
C TYR A 101 15.63 3.66 -1.22
N ILE A 102 16.66 2.86 -1.51
CA ILE A 102 17.59 3.13 -2.62
C ILE A 102 17.23 2.40 -3.92
N TRP A 103 16.05 1.76 -3.96
CA TRP A 103 15.40 1.09 -5.10
C TRP A 103 13.93 1.46 -5.13
N ASN A 104 13.23 1.14 -6.23
CA ASN A 104 11.80 0.93 -6.11
C ASN A 104 11.63 -0.39 -5.34
N TYR A 105 10.85 -0.37 -4.28
CA TYR A 105 10.69 -1.51 -3.38
C TYR A 105 9.23 -1.96 -3.39
N GLY A 106 9.03 -3.26 -3.25
CA GLY A 106 7.71 -3.86 -3.22
C GLY A 106 7.82 -5.37 -3.20
N ALA A 107 6.81 -6.07 -3.71
CA ALA A 107 6.74 -7.52 -3.60
C ALA A 107 6.28 -8.21 -4.88
N LEU A 108 6.58 -9.51 -4.99
CA LEU A 108 6.03 -10.38 -6.02
C LEU A 108 4.63 -10.86 -5.59
N PRO A 109 3.58 -10.62 -6.39
CA PRO A 109 2.26 -11.13 -6.09
C PRO A 109 2.24 -12.66 -6.17
N GLN A 110 1.28 -13.28 -5.51
CA GLN A 110 1.12 -14.74 -5.46
C GLN A 110 2.37 -15.48 -4.93
N THR A 111 3.17 -14.86 -4.08
CA THR A 111 4.25 -15.53 -3.35
C THR A 111 4.02 -15.38 -1.85
N TRP A 112 4.44 -16.34 -1.04
CA TRP A 112 4.28 -16.25 0.40
C TRP A 112 5.42 -16.97 1.12
N GLU A 113 6.10 -16.26 2.01
CA GLU A 113 7.11 -16.82 2.90
C GLU A 113 6.42 -17.47 4.12
N ASP A 114 5.98 -18.73 3.95
CA ASP A 114 5.21 -19.46 4.97
C ASP A 114 5.96 -19.53 6.33
N PRO A 115 5.39 -18.99 7.42
CA PRO A 115 6.01 -18.98 8.75
C PRO A 115 6.09 -20.37 9.39
N ASN A 116 5.45 -21.39 8.81
CA ASN A 116 5.57 -22.77 9.25
C ASN A 116 6.66 -23.55 8.47
N HIS A 117 7.22 -22.96 7.41
CA HIS A 117 8.28 -23.54 6.62
C HIS A 117 9.64 -23.04 7.11
N THR A 118 10.52 -23.95 7.55
CA THR A 118 11.90 -23.60 7.86
C THR A 118 12.77 -23.71 6.61
N ASP A 119 13.30 -22.58 6.16
CA ASP A 119 14.20 -22.53 5.01
C ASP A 119 15.53 -23.25 5.29
N LYS A 120 16.04 -23.95 4.28
CA LYS A 120 17.22 -24.81 4.41
C LYS A 120 18.50 -24.01 4.55
N GLU A 121 18.57 -22.79 4.05
CA GLU A 121 19.81 -22.03 3.94
C GLU A 121 19.97 -21.06 5.12
N THR A 122 18.89 -20.37 5.48
CA THR A 122 18.79 -19.45 6.61
C THR A 122 18.53 -20.14 7.94
N LYS A 123 17.96 -21.37 7.93
CA LYS A 123 17.51 -22.11 9.11
C LYS A 123 16.43 -21.39 9.93
N CYS A 124 15.77 -20.41 9.34
CA CYS A 124 14.70 -19.61 9.95
C CYS A 124 13.37 -19.95 9.26
N CYS A 125 12.26 -19.56 9.88
CA CYS A 125 10.94 -19.63 9.24
C CYS A 125 10.66 -18.37 8.42
N GLY A 126 9.78 -18.45 7.42
CA GLY A 126 9.37 -17.27 6.65
C GLY A 126 8.74 -16.16 7.49
N ASP A 127 8.83 -14.92 7.00
CA ASP A 127 8.32 -13.71 7.66
C ASP A 127 6.80 -13.49 7.51
N ASN A 128 6.10 -14.42 6.85
CA ASN A 128 4.66 -14.43 6.62
C ASN A 128 4.15 -13.37 5.62
N ASP A 129 5.03 -12.75 4.83
CA ASP A 129 4.70 -11.77 3.80
C ASP A 129 5.00 -12.31 2.38
N PRO A 130 4.62 -11.59 1.30
CA PRO A 130 5.05 -11.93 -0.06
C PRO A 130 6.54 -11.59 -0.26
N VAL A 131 7.22 -12.31 -1.17
CA VAL A 131 8.65 -12.13 -1.40
C VAL A 131 8.97 -10.72 -1.88
N ASP A 132 9.92 -10.08 -1.20
CA ASP A 132 10.33 -8.71 -1.45
C ASP A 132 11.21 -8.56 -2.69
N VAL A 133 11.10 -7.39 -3.34
CA VAL A 133 11.83 -7.05 -4.57
C VAL A 133 12.44 -5.67 -4.47
N CYS A 134 13.71 -5.57 -4.84
CA CYS A 134 14.43 -4.34 -5.09
C CYS A 134 14.58 -4.16 -6.61
N ASP A 135 13.75 -3.31 -7.21
CA ASP A 135 13.89 -2.91 -8.61
C ASP A 135 14.96 -1.82 -8.76
N ILE A 136 16.03 -2.19 -9.46
CA ILE A 136 17.20 -1.34 -9.68
C ILE A 136 17.09 -0.47 -10.94
N GLY A 137 15.94 -0.43 -11.62
CA GLY A 137 15.71 0.40 -12.80
C GLY A 137 15.94 1.89 -12.57
N SER A 138 16.20 2.64 -13.63
CA SER A 138 16.46 4.08 -13.62
C SER A 138 15.21 4.92 -13.34
N LEU A 139 14.02 4.43 -13.70
CA LEU A 139 12.76 5.12 -13.42
C LEU A 139 12.41 5.07 -11.93
N VAL A 140 11.84 6.16 -11.39
CA VAL A 140 11.21 6.15 -10.06
C VAL A 140 9.72 5.84 -10.26
N CYS A 141 9.27 4.69 -9.77
CA CYS A 141 7.91 4.21 -9.94
C CYS A 141 6.94 4.85 -8.93
N LEU A 142 5.64 4.66 -9.14
CA LEU A 142 4.58 5.12 -8.23
C LEU A 142 4.15 4.01 -7.27
N PRO A 143 3.69 4.34 -6.04
CA PRO A 143 3.07 3.35 -5.16
C PRO A 143 1.83 2.73 -5.83
N GLY A 144 1.68 1.41 -5.72
CA GLY A 144 0.61 0.63 -6.35
C GLY A 144 0.79 0.36 -7.83
N GLN A 145 1.88 0.85 -8.46
CA GLN A 145 2.18 0.53 -9.85
C GLN A 145 2.57 -0.94 -9.97
N VAL A 146 2.00 -1.63 -10.95
CA VAL A 146 2.39 -2.99 -11.32
C VAL A 146 3.33 -2.91 -12.52
N ILE A 147 4.56 -3.41 -12.36
CA ILE A 147 5.59 -3.40 -13.41
C ILE A 147 6.04 -4.82 -13.72
N GLN A 148 6.61 -5.03 -14.92
CA GLN A 148 7.23 -6.30 -15.30
C GLN A 148 8.72 -6.21 -15.02
N VAL A 149 9.26 -7.19 -14.29
CA VAL A 149 10.67 -7.19 -13.89
C VAL A 149 11.36 -8.47 -14.32
N LYS A 150 12.64 -8.30 -14.65
CA LYS A 150 13.60 -9.38 -14.83
C LYS A 150 14.38 -9.61 -13.55
N VAL A 151 14.35 -10.84 -13.05
CA VAL A 151 15.14 -11.27 -11.89
C VAL A 151 16.61 -11.43 -12.28
N LEU A 152 17.50 -10.90 -11.44
CA LEU A 152 18.96 -10.91 -11.63
C LEU A 152 19.68 -11.73 -10.56
N GLY A 153 19.12 -11.79 -9.35
CA GLY A 153 19.66 -12.53 -8.20
C GLY A 153 18.82 -12.29 -6.95
N ILE A 154 19.33 -12.71 -5.79
CA ILE A 154 18.61 -12.60 -4.52
C ILE A 154 19.58 -12.49 -3.33
N LEU A 155 19.17 -11.80 -2.28
CA LEU A 155 19.87 -11.68 -1.00
C LEU A 155 19.06 -12.34 0.12
N ALA A 156 19.72 -13.13 0.95
CA ALA A 156 19.11 -13.85 2.08
C ALA A 156 19.28 -13.07 3.38
N MET A 157 18.33 -12.19 3.72
CA MET A 157 18.34 -11.50 5.01
C MET A 157 17.71 -12.39 6.09
N ILE A 158 18.18 -12.23 7.32
CA ILE A 158 17.56 -12.79 8.52
C ILE A 158 17.09 -11.62 9.36
N ASP A 159 15.79 -11.37 9.38
CA ASP A 159 15.17 -10.25 10.08
C ASP A 159 14.54 -10.71 11.39
N GLU A 160 15.12 -10.30 12.53
CA GLU A 160 14.63 -10.65 13.87
C GLU A 160 14.39 -12.17 14.12
N GLY A 161 15.01 -13.05 13.34
CA GLY A 161 14.88 -14.52 13.45
C GLY A 161 14.02 -15.16 12.35
N GLU A 162 13.52 -14.37 11.41
CA GLU A 162 12.73 -14.77 10.26
C GLU A 162 13.58 -14.74 8.98
N THR A 163 13.31 -15.65 8.06
CA THR A 163 13.80 -15.62 6.69
C THR A 163 13.09 -14.49 5.96
N ASP A 164 13.88 -13.63 5.33
CA ASP A 164 13.36 -12.48 4.59
C ASP A 164 14.18 -12.35 3.28
N TRP A 165 13.60 -12.81 2.17
CA TRP A 165 14.28 -12.84 0.88
C TRP A 165 14.14 -11.52 0.12
N LYS A 166 15.27 -10.95 -0.32
CA LYS A 166 15.29 -9.72 -1.13
C LYS A 166 15.71 -10.02 -2.56
N VAL A 167 14.74 -10.15 -3.46
CA VAL A 167 14.98 -10.35 -4.90
C VAL A 167 15.57 -9.08 -5.49
N ILE A 168 16.64 -9.23 -6.28
CA ILE A 168 17.21 -8.14 -7.08
C ILE A 168 16.70 -8.29 -8.50
N ALA A 169 15.98 -7.28 -8.97
CA ALA A 169 15.36 -7.27 -10.27
C ALA A 169 15.53 -5.94 -10.98
N ILE A 170 15.27 -5.89 -12.27
CA ILE A 170 15.20 -4.66 -13.06
C ILE A 170 13.91 -4.64 -13.86
N ASN A 171 13.23 -3.48 -13.91
CA ASN A 171 12.11 -3.26 -14.81
C ASN A 171 12.50 -3.64 -16.26
N ALA A 172 11.70 -4.49 -16.89
CA ALA A 172 11.93 -5.00 -18.24
C ALA A 172 11.91 -3.90 -19.32
N GLU A 173 11.25 -2.77 -19.03
CA GLU A 173 11.21 -1.59 -19.90
C GLU A 173 12.41 -0.64 -19.68
N ASP A 174 13.28 -0.93 -18.71
CA ASP A 174 14.46 -0.10 -18.46
C ASP A 174 15.46 -0.18 -19.63
N PRO A 175 16.06 0.94 -20.08
CA PRO A 175 17.05 0.93 -21.15
C PRO A 175 18.26 0.03 -20.90
N ASP A 176 18.64 -0.21 -19.64
CA ASP A 176 19.74 -1.09 -19.26
C ASP A 176 19.30 -2.56 -19.13
N ALA A 177 18.00 -2.86 -19.10
CA ALA A 177 17.51 -4.23 -18.88
C ALA A 177 18.12 -5.24 -19.85
N PRO A 178 18.29 -4.98 -21.17
CA PRO A 178 18.93 -5.93 -22.08
C PRO A 178 20.39 -6.28 -21.71
N ASN A 179 21.08 -5.39 -20.99
CA ASN A 179 22.49 -5.53 -20.62
C ASN A 179 22.69 -6.22 -19.26
N LEU A 180 21.64 -6.37 -18.44
CA LEU A 180 21.71 -6.97 -17.12
C LEU A 180 20.97 -8.30 -17.12
N ASN A 181 21.69 -9.42 -17.14
CA ASN A 181 21.10 -10.76 -17.22
C ASN A 181 21.44 -11.63 -16.00
N SER A 182 22.34 -11.16 -15.15
CA SER A 182 22.80 -11.82 -13.94
C SER A 182 23.20 -10.80 -12.87
N ILE A 183 23.33 -11.26 -11.63
CA ILE A 183 23.84 -10.46 -10.54
C ILE A 183 25.28 -9.96 -10.78
N GLU A 184 26.08 -10.70 -11.56
CA GLU A 184 27.43 -10.29 -11.93
C GLU A 184 27.45 -9.11 -12.89
N ASP A 185 26.45 -8.99 -13.77
CA ASP A 185 26.32 -7.84 -14.67
C ASP A 185 26.01 -6.57 -13.87
N VAL A 186 25.23 -6.68 -12.79
CA VAL A 186 25.00 -5.58 -11.84
C VAL A 186 26.32 -5.18 -11.18
N ARG A 187 27.10 -6.15 -10.68
CA ARG A 187 28.39 -5.86 -10.03
C ARG A 187 29.37 -5.14 -10.97
N LYS A 188 29.37 -5.51 -12.26
CA LYS A 188 30.25 -4.89 -13.28
C LYS A 188 29.76 -3.51 -13.72
N SER A 189 28.47 -3.37 -14.02
CA SER A 189 27.89 -2.14 -14.59
C SER A 189 27.63 -1.06 -13.54
N ARG A 190 27.38 -1.47 -12.28
CA ARG A 190 26.99 -0.59 -11.17
C ARG A 190 27.84 -0.88 -9.92
N PRO A 191 29.16 -0.61 -9.96
CA PRO A 191 30.05 -0.90 -8.84
C PRO A 191 29.57 -0.22 -7.54
N GLY A 192 29.54 -0.98 -6.44
CA GLY A 192 29.10 -0.50 -5.13
C GLY A 192 27.60 -0.58 -4.88
N HIS A 193 26.77 -0.87 -5.89
CA HIS A 193 25.31 -0.92 -5.72
C HIS A 193 24.88 -2.09 -4.84
N LEU A 194 25.44 -3.29 -5.06
CA LEU A 194 25.14 -4.49 -4.28
C LEU A 194 25.65 -4.37 -2.84
N GLU A 195 26.82 -3.77 -2.66
CA GLU A 195 27.41 -3.48 -1.35
C GLU A 195 26.54 -2.48 -0.57
N ALA A 196 26.05 -1.44 -1.24
CA ALA A 196 25.09 -0.49 -0.66
C ALA A 196 23.78 -1.18 -0.27
N THR A 197 23.32 -2.17 -1.04
CA THR A 197 22.14 -2.97 -0.68
C THR A 197 22.30 -3.76 0.59
N VAL A 198 23.43 -4.45 0.74
CA VAL A 198 23.72 -5.15 1.99
C VAL A 198 23.84 -4.16 3.15
N ASP A 199 24.52 -3.02 2.96
CA ASP A 199 24.68 -2.01 4.01
C ASP A 199 23.35 -1.42 4.47
N TRP A 200 22.46 -1.11 3.52
CA TRP A 200 21.13 -0.57 3.79
C TRP A 200 20.32 -1.56 4.64
N PHE A 201 20.17 -2.80 4.19
CA PHE A 201 19.40 -3.83 4.91
C PHE A 201 20.03 -4.22 6.24
N LYS A 202 21.35 -4.16 6.34
CA LYS A 202 22.07 -4.41 7.59
C LYS A 202 21.72 -3.36 8.65
N LYS A 203 21.58 -2.09 8.26
CA LYS A 203 21.51 -0.96 9.19
C LYS A 203 20.14 -0.31 9.32
N TYR A 204 19.16 -0.58 8.44
CA TYR A 204 17.91 0.21 8.35
C TYR A 204 17.13 0.33 9.67
N LYS A 205 17.23 -0.65 10.57
CA LYS A 205 16.58 -0.64 11.90
C LYS A 205 17.48 -0.10 13.03
N VAL A 206 18.76 0.15 12.80
CA VAL A 206 19.69 0.65 13.84
C VAL A 206 19.24 2.00 14.42
N PRO A 207 18.75 2.97 13.63
CA PRO A 207 18.20 4.21 14.18
C PRO A 207 16.97 4.01 15.08
N ASP A 208 16.25 2.89 14.93
CA ASP A 208 15.12 2.50 15.80
C ASP A 208 15.59 1.80 17.10
N GLY A 209 16.90 1.72 17.34
CA GLY A 209 17.51 1.05 18.50
C GLY A 209 17.54 -0.48 18.39
N LYS A 210 17.35 -1.03 17.19
CA LYS A 210 17.47 -2.47 16.91
C LYS A 210 18.91 -2.84 16.53
N PRO A 211 19.32 -4.11 16.72
CA PRO A 211 20.62 -4.58 16.23
C PRO A 211 20.69 -4.56 14.70
N GLU A 212 21.90 -4.68 14.16
CA GLU A 212 22.10 -4.93 12.73
C GLU A 212 21.48 -6.27 12.33
N ASN A 213 20.86 -6.31 11.14
CA ASN A 213 20.35 -7.56 10.58
C ASN A 213 21.48 -8.48 10.16
N LYS A 214 21.18 -9.78 10.13
CA LYS A 214 22.11 -10.82 9.69
C LYS A 214 21.73 -11.29 8.29
N PHE A 215 22.63 -12.04 7.67
CA PHE A 215 22.43 -12.59 6.34
C PHE A 215 22.93 -14.04 6.31
N ALA A 216 22.22 -14.91 5.59
CA ALA A 216 22.79 -16.18 5.18
C ALA A 216 23.86 -15.98 4.11
N PHE A 217 24.61 -17.04 3.78
CA PHE A 217 25.71 -17.00 2.80
C PHE A 217 26.76 -15.89 3.06
N SER A 218 26.92 -15.47 4.31
CA SER A 218 27.78 -14.32 4.67
C SER A 218 27.44 -13.02 3.93
N GLY A 219 26.17 -12.79 3.58
CA GLY A 219 25.72 -11.60 2.85
C GLY A 219 26.02 -11.62 1.35
N GLN A 220 26.40 -12.77 0.80
CA GLN A 220 26.59 -12.91 -0.65
C GLN A 220 25.26 -13.06 -1.35
N PHE A 221 25.12 -12.36 -2.48
CA PHE A 221 24.00 -12.55 -3.39
C PHE A 221 24.10 -13.91 -4.08
N LYS A 222 22.94 -14.55 -4.25
CA LYS A 222 22.79 -15.74 -5.10
C LYS A 222 22.35 -15.32 -6.50
N ASP A 223 22.61 -16.19 -7.46
CA ASP A 223 22.33 -15.93 -8.87
C ASP A 223 20.82 -15.98 -9.19
N LYS A 224 20.51 -15.66 -10.45
CA LYS A 224 19.15 -15.66 -10.98
C LYS A 224 18.47 -17.02 -10.83
N ASP A 225 19.17 -18.13 -11.11
CA ASP A 225 18.57 -19.45 -11.06
C ASP A 225 18.15 -19.81 -9.64
N PHE A 226 19.01 -19.55 -8.65
CA PHE A 226 18.66 -19.73 -7.24
C PHE A 226 17.48 -18.82 -6.83
N ALA A 227 17.48 -17.57 -7.27
CA ALA A 227 16.38 -16.63 -7.00
C ALA A 227 15.04 -17.15 -7.55
N VAL A 228 15.04 -17.67 -8.78
CA VAL A 228 13.84 -18.24 -9.41
C VAL A 228 13.34 -19.47 -8.65
N GLU A 229 14.22 -20.33 -8.13
CA GLU A 229 13.80 -21.47 -7.31
C GLU A 229 13.17 -21.03 -5.98
N VAL A 230 13.68 -19.98 -5.32
CA VAL A 230 13.04 -19.39 -4.12
C VAL A 230 11.66 -18.82 -4.46
N ILE A 231 11.53 -18.11 -5.58
CA ILE A 231 10.26 -17.54 -6.04
C ILE A 231 9.24 -18.65 -6.33
N LYS A 232 9.67 -19.75 -6.97
CA LYS A 232 8.80 -20.91 -7.20
C LYS A 232 8.34 -21.55 -5.89
N SER A 233 9.25 -21.77 -4.95
CA SER A 233 8.91 -22.36 -3.65
C SER A 233 7.89 -21.52 -2.88
N THR A 234 8.07 -20.19 -2.85
CA THR A 234 7.13 -19.27 -2.18
C THR A 234 5.82 -19.13 -2.95
N HIS A 235 5.82 -19.28 -4.27
CA HIS A 235 4.59 -19.42 -5.06
C HIS A 235 3.83 -20.71 -4.73
N GLU A 236 4.53 -21.83 -4.52
CA GLU A 236 3.91 -23.09 -4.09
C GLU A 236 3.29 -22.98 -2.69
N HIS A 237 3.96 -22.30 -1.76
CA HIS A 237 3.38 -21.99 -0.45
C HIS A 237 2.12 -21.13 -0.58
N TRP A 238 2.14 -20.08 -1.41
CA TRP A 238 0.94 -19.28 -1.70
C TRP A 238 -0.18 -20.12 -2.34
N ARG A 239 0.13 -21.02 -3.29
CA ARG A 239 -0.88 -21.91 -3.88
C ARG A 239 -1.54 -22.78 -2.80
N ALA A 240 -0.75 -23.33 -1.88
CA ALA A 240 -1.25 -24.14 -0.77
C ALA A 240 -2.15 -23.32 0.18
N LEU A 241 -1.76 -22.07 0.47
CA LEU A 241 -2.56 -21.10 1.23
C LEU A 241 -3.93 -20.88 0.57
N MET A 242 -3.93 -20.56 -0.73
CA MET A 242 -5.15 -20.25 -1.48
C MET A 242 -6.07 -21.47 -1.68
N GLN A 243 -5.59 -22.68 -1.48
CA GLN A 243 -6.35 -23.94 -1.58
C GLN A 243 -6.78 -24.49 -0.21
N ARG A 244 -6.52 -23.78 0.91
CA ARG A 244 -6.74 -24.26 2.29
C ARG A 244 -5.95 -25.53 2.64
N HIS A 245 -4.84 -25.78 1.96
CA HIS A 245 -3.94 -26.87 2.33
C HIS A 245 -3.05 -26.50 3.53
N THR A 246 -2.93 -25.20 3.82
CA THR A 246 -2.24 -24.66 5.00
C THR A 246 -3.17 -23.76 5.81
N ASN A 247 -2.82 -23.53 7.08
CA ASN A 247 -3.56 -22.60 7.94
C ASN A 247 -3.24 -21.16 7.50
N SER A 248 -4.27 -20.40 7.12
CA SER A 248 -4.11 -19.00 6.69
C SER A 248 -3.71 -18.07 7.83
N GLY A 249 -3.82 -18.50 9.09
CA GLY A 249 -3.52 -17.65 10.24
C GLY A 249 -4.32 -16.35 10.18
N GLU A 250 -3.62 -15.23 10.11
CA GLU A 250 -4.21 -13.88 10.02
C GLU A 250 -4.27 -13.34 8.58
N ILE A 251 -3.79 -14.09 7.57
CA ILE A 251 -3.79 -13.64 6.17
C ILE A 251 -5.22 -13.61 5.63
N ASP A 252 -5.62 -12.45 5.11
CA ASP A 252 -6.89 -12.30 4.39
C ASP A 252 -6.69 -12.79 2.96
N CYS A 253 -7.30 -13.94 2.64
CA CYS A 253 -7.17 -14.59 1.33
C CYS A 253 -8.24 -14.14 0.31
N LYS A 254 -9.00 -13.07 0.59
CA LYS A 254 -10.09 -12.63 -0.30
C LYS A 254 -9.54 -12.20 -1.65
N ASN A 255 -10.11 -12.76 -2.70
CA ASN A 255 -9.64 -12.54 -4.07
C ASN A 255 -10.83 -12.47 -5.03
N SER A 256 -10.61 -12.04 -6.26
CA SER A 256 -11.64 -11.81 -7.28
C SER A 256 -11.44 -12.63 -8.56
N SER A 257 -10.21 -13.06 -8.85
CA SER A 257 -9.84 -13.71 -10.11
C SER A 257 -9.28 -15.12 -9.93
N VAL A 258 -8.69 -15.45 -8.78
CA VAL A 258 -7.98 -16.73 -8.58
C VAL A 258 -8.91 -17.93 -8.83
N CYS A 259 -8.49 -18.79 -9.76
CA CYS A 259 -9.25 -19.98 -10.16
C CYS A 259 -9.31 -21.00 -9.02
N GLU A 260 -10.46 -21.67 -8.83
CA GLU A 260 -10.69 -22.67 -7.79
C GLU A 260 -10.43 -22.22 -6.33
N SER A 261 -10.23 -20.93 -6.08
CA SER A 261 -10.04 -20.43 -4.72
C SER A 261 -11.38 -20.43 -3.96
N PRO A 262 -11.47 -21.06 -2.78
CA PRO A 262 -12.66 -21.00 -1.93
C PRO A 262 -12.85 -19.64 -1.27
N PHE A 263 -11.94 -18.69 -1.49
CA PHE A 263 -11.97 -17.32 -0.95
C PHE A 263 -12.38 -16.28 -2.00
N LYS A 264 -12.73 -16.73 -3.22
CA LYS A 264 -13.16 -15.87 -4.30
C LYS A 264 -14.45 -15.12 -3.93
N CYS A 265 -14.46 -13.82 -4.18
CA CYS A 265 -15.61 -12.93 -3.95
C CYS A 265 -16.11 -12.32 -5.26
N SER A 266 -17.36 -11.89 -5.24
CA SER A 266 -17.99 -11.14 -6.33
C SER A 266 -17.47 -9.70 -6.40
N ALA A 267 -17.66 -9.06 -7.56
CA ALA A 267 -17.29 -7.67 -7.75
C ALA A 267 -18.08 -6.72 -6.82
N GLU A 268 -19.33 -7.06 -6.50
CA GLU A 268 -20.18 -6.35 -5.55
C GLU A 268 -19.61 -6.41 -4.12
N GLU A 269 -19.19 -7.59 -3.67
CA GLU A 269 -18.57 -7.77 -2.35
C GLU A 269 -17.25 -6.99 -2.25
N ALA A 270 -16.42 -7.04 -3.30
CA ALA A 270 -15.17 -6.28 -3.36
C ALA A 270 -15.43 -4.77 -3.28
N ARG A 271 -16.42 -4.25 -4.02
CA ARG A 271 -16.85 -2.84 -3.92
C ARG A 271 -17.35 -2.48 -2.51
N GLY A 272 -18.08 -3.40 -1.87
CA GLY A 272 -18.56 -3.22 -0.50
C GLY A 272 -17.42 -3.04 0.51
N VAL A 273 -16.33 -3.80 0.36
CA VAL A 273 -15.11 -3.64 1.17
C VAL A 273 -14.55 -2.23 1.02
N VAL A 274 -14.29 -1.79 -0.21
CA VAL A 274 -13.69 -0.47 -0.47
C VAL A 274 -14.59 0.67 0.02
N GLN A 275 -15.90 0.56 -0.19
CA GLN A 275 -16.85 1.56 0.27
C GLN A 275 -16.87 1.66 1.80
N SER A 276 -16.82 0.52 2.51
CA SER A 276 -16.79 0.52 3.98
C SER A 276 -15.58 1.27 4.55
N VAL A 277 -14.40 1.09 3.96
CA VAL A 277 -13.16 1.78 4.37
C VAL A 277 -13.27 3.28 4.09
N ARG A 278 -13.75 3.67 2.91
CA ARG A 278 -13.95 5.09 2.53
C ARG A 278 -14.96 5.79 3.45
N THR A 279 -16.05 5.11 3.82
CA THR A 279 -17.05 5.66 4.73
C THR A 279 -16.46 5.92 6.11
N VAL A 280 -15.68 4.99 6.67
CA VAL A 280 -14.99 5.18 7.96
C VAL A 280 -14.02 6.36 7.89
N GLN A 281 -13.24 6.47 6.81
CA GLN A 281 -12.29 7.58 6.61
C GLN A 281 -13.01 8.94 6.55
N TYR A 282 -14.17 9.00 5.88
CA TYR A 282 -14.98 10.22 5.81
C TYR A 282 -15.57 10.61 7.18
N PHE A 283 -16.10 9.65 7.95
CA PHE A 283 -16.61 9.92 9.30
C PHE A 283 -15.54 10.44 10.25
N LEU A 284 -14.33 9.88 10.20
CA LEU A 284 -13.18 10.37 10.97
C LEU A 284 -12.79 11.79 10.55
N TYR A 285 -12.79 12.07 9.25
CA TYR A 285 -12.50 13.41 8.73
C TYR A 285 -13.52 14.46 9.21
N CYS A 286 -14.82 14.17 9.07
CA CYS A 286 -15.88 15.09 9.50
C CYS A 286 -15.87 15.32 11.02
N SER A 287 -15.65 14.28 11.81
CA SER A 287 -15.56 14.39 13.27
C SER A 287 -14.39 15.30 13.68
N HIS A 288 -13.25 15.18 13.00
CA HIS A 288 -12.09 16.04 13.24
C HIS A 288 -12.33 17.51 12.86
N CYS A 289 -12.93 17.76 11.68
CA CYS A 289 -13.30 19.12 11.28
C CYS A 289 -14.30 19.75 12.26
N PHE A 290 -15.25 18.97 12.77
CA PHE A 290 -16.22 19.45 13.76
C PHE A 290 -15.53 19.82 15.08
N ASP A 291 -14.62 18.98 15.58
CA ASP A 291 -13.89 19.22 16.83
C ASP A 291 -13.00 20.48 16.72
N GLN A 292 -12.24 20.62 15.63
CA GLN A 292 -11.39 21.80 15.42
C GLN A 292 -12.19 23.11 15.32
N HIS A 293 -13.40 23.08 14.75
CA HIS A 293 -14.22 24.28 14.60
C HIS A 293 -15.05 24.62 15.86
N PHE A 294 -15.50 23.64 16.64
CA PHE A 294 -16.34 23.87 17.82
C PHE A 294 -15.59 24.02 19.15
N THR A 295 -14.31 23.63 19.26
CA THR A 295 -13.54 23.87 20.50
C THR A 295 -13.16 25.33 20.75
N SER A 296 -13.53 26.28 19.86
CA SER A 296 -13.25 27.70 20.07
C SER A 296 -14.42 28.51 20.66
N ARG A 297 -15.67 28.03 20.65
CA ARG A 297 -16.80 28.73 21.30
C ARG A 297 -17.94 27.75 21.64
N LEU A 298 -18.21 27.61 22.94
CA LEU A 298 -19.49 27.28 23.62
C LEU A 298 -19.38 26.14 24.65
N SER A 299 -20.04 26.38 25.80
CA SER A 299 -20.19 25.49 26.96
C SER A 299 -21.08 24.28 26.67
N PRO A 300 -20.98 23.18 27.45
CA PRO A 300 -21.54 21.89 27.09
C PRO A 300 -23.05 21.85 27.29
N LEU A 301 -23.81 21.74 26.20
CA LEU A 301 -25.18 21.24 26.22
C LEU A 301 -25.27 20.07 25.25
N SER A 302 -25.74 18.95 25.78
CA SER A 302 -25.81 17.61 25.21
C SER A 302 -26.18 17.54 23.74
N CYS A 303 -25.39 16.80 22.95
CA CYS A 303 -25.80 16.28 21.65
C CYS A 303 -25.98 14.77 21.75
N THR A 304 -27.23 14.34 21.86
CA THR A 304 -27.65 12.94 21.78
C THR A 304 -27.71 12.52 20.31
N PHE A 305 -26.96 11.49 19.92
CA PHE A 305 -27.01 10.91 18.58
C PHE A 305 -28.24 10.01 18.41
N PHE A 306 -29.07 10.27 17.40
CA PHE A 306 -30.10 9.33 16.94
C PHE A 306 -29.54 8.44 15.83
N LEU A 307 -29.37 7.15 16.13
CA LEU A 307 -29.16 6.09 15.15
C LEU A 307 -30.49 5.81 14.43
N LEU A 308 -30.58 6.10 13.13
CA LEU A 308 -31.70 5.64 12.31
C LEU A 308 -31.30 4.34 11.57
N SER A 309 -31.91 3.24 12.02
CA SER A 309 -31.97 1.95 11.34
C SER A 309 -32.87 2.06 10.09
N PRO A 310 -32.57 1.36 8.97
CA PRO A 310 -33.32 1.52 7.73
C PRO A 310 -34.47 0.51 7.61
N GLN A 311 -35.66 0.81 8.13
CA GLN A 311 -36.91 0.15 7.68
C GLN A 311 -38.14 1.09 7.69
N ALA A 312 -38.58 1.46 6.47
CA ALA A 312 -39.96 1.78 6.00
C ALA A 312 -40.70 3.04 6.54
N PRO A 313 -41.86 3.43 5.95
CA PRO A 313 -42.18 3.73 4.54
C PRO A 313 -42.79 5.15 4.34
N ALA A 314 -43.05 5.52 3.08
CA ALA A 314 -43.56 6.81 2.62
C ALA A 314 -44.90 7.26 3.23
N LEU A 315 -45.02 8.57 3.53
CA LEU A 315 -46.31 9.25 3.62
C LEU A 315 -46.18 10.74 3.27
N GLY A 316 -46.86 11.15 2.21
CA GLY A 316 -47.05 12.55 1.86
C GLY A 316 -48.15 13.21 2.71
N LYS A 317 -48.01 14.53 2.92
CA LYS A 317 -49.11 15.51 3.03
C LYS A 317 -48.54 16.92 3.09
N ALA A 318 -49.22 17.84 2.42
CA ALA A 318 -48.88 19.25 2.23
C ALA A 318 -48.95 20.07 3.53
N LEU A 319 -48.13 21.12 3.63
CA LEU A 319 -48.14 22.12 4.70
C LEU A 319 -48.83 23.43 4.25
N PRO A 320 -49.52 24.17 5.15
CA PRO A 320 -50.14 25.45 4.85
C PRO A 320 -49.14 26.63 4.92
N VAL A 321 -49.41 27.68 4.15
CA VAL A 321 -48.60 28.92 4.04
C VAL A 321 -49.13 30.00 5.00
N SER A 322 -48.24 30.72 5.69
CA SER A 322 -48.55 31.87 6.56
C SER A 322 -48.30 33.22 5.84
N PRO A 323 -49.01 34.33 6.19
CA PRO A 323 -49.11 35.54 5.37
C PRO A 323 -47.94 36.54 5.50
N GLU A 324 -46.87 36.22 6.23
CA GLU A 324 -45.74 37.12 6.42
C GLU A 324 -44.51 36.53 5.76
N GLY A 325 -44.13 37.09 4.60
CA GLY A 325 -43.10 36.60 3.69
C GLY A 325 -41.67 36.54 4.26
N LYS A 326 -41.43 35.60 5.17
CA LYS A 326 -40.11 35.11 5.56
C LYS A 326 -40.04 33.63 5.19
N PHE A 327 -39.19 33.30 4.22
CA PHE A 327 -38.85 31.92 3.89
C PHE A 327 -38.18 31.27 5.11
N ILE A 328 -38.87 30.33 5.73
CA ILE A 328 -38.26 29.29 6.57
C ILE A 328 -37.89 28.17 5.60
N ILE A 329 -36.60 28.03 5.26
CA ILE A 329 -36.12 26.81 4.59
C ILE A 329 -35.89 25.77 5.67
N THR A 330 -36.92 24.96 5.93
CA THR A 330 -36.80 23.64 6.57
C THR A 330 -36.72 22.58 5.48
N HIS A 331 -35.54 22.08 5.13
CA HIS A 331 -35.34 20.84 4.34
C HIS A 331 -34.14 20.12 4.98
N SER A 332 -34.28 18.99 5.69
CA SER A 332 -34.66 17.65 5.20
C SER A 332 -33.90 17.26 3.95
N LEU A 333 -33.17 16.15 4.05
CA LEU A 333 -32.32 15.51 3.05
C LEU A 333 -32.84 15.65 1.60
N TYR A 334 -31.99 16.17 0.72
CA TYR A 334 -31.97 15.75 -0.68
C TYR A 334 -30.67 14.98 -0.92
N SER A 335 -30.85 13.73 -1.29
CA SER A 335 -29.80 12.81 -1.71
C SER A 335 -29.20 13.25 -3.05
N CYS A 336 -27.89 13.11 -3.14
CA CYS A 336 -27.10 12.85 -4.36
C CYS A 336 -26.89 13.98 -5.39
N ILE A 337 -25.61 14.36 -5.48
CA ILE A 337 -24.84 14.54 -6.73
C ILE A 337 -25.14 15.81 -7.53
N ASN A 338 -24.29 16.84 -7.37
CA ASN A 338 -23.40 17.27 -8.45
C ASN A 338 -22.45 18.41 -8.03
N LEU A 339 -21.28 18.40 -8.67
CA LEU A 339 -20.24 19.43 -8.72
C LEU A 339 -19.23 19.44 -7.56
N GLY A 340 -18.11 18.77 -7.83
CA GLY A 340 -16.86 19.02 -7.14
C GLY A 340 -16.49 20.50 -7.25
N LEU A 341 -16.26 21.11 -6.09
CA LEU A 341 -15.54 22.36 -5.86
C LEU A 341 -15.42 22.52 -4.35
N CYS A 342 -14.50 21.78 -3.73
CA CYS A 342 -14.13 22.05 -2.34
C CYS A 342 -12.63 21.85 -2.12
N ALA A 343 -11.87 22.74 -2.77
CA ALA A 343 -10.52 23.13 -2.37
C ALA A 343 -10.24 24.63 -2.65
N SER A 344 -11.05 25.30 -3.48
CA SER A 344 -10.86 26.73 -3.83
C SER A 344 -11.85 27.69 -3.15
N THR A 345 -12.98 27.22 -2.63
CA THR A 345 -14.01 28.11 -2.07
C THR A 345 -13.71 28.59 -0.64
N PHE A 346 -12.81 27.90 0.09
CA PHE A 346 -12.40 28.31 1.43
C PHE A 346 -11.38 29.46 1.42
N VAL A 347 -10.64 29.64 0.32
CA VAL A 347 -9.65 30.73 0.17
C VAL A 347 -10.32 32.04 -0.24
N PHE A 348 -11.42 32.01 -1.02
CA PHE A 348 -12.13 33.23 -1.42
C PHE A 348 -12.99 33.84 -0.31
N TYR A 349 -13.54 33.02 0.60
CA TYR A 349 -14.36 33.54 1.70
C TYR A 349 -13.53 34.30 2.75
N LEU A 350 -12.26 33.92 2.94
CA LEU A 350 -11.32 34.57 3.85
C LEU A 350 -10.76 35.90 3.32
N ILE A 351 -10.61 36.06 2.00
CA ILE A 351 -10.04 37.29 1.40
C ILE A 351 -11.07 38.44 1.36
N GLN A 352 -12.36 38.16 1.21
CA GLN A 352 -13.38 39.23 1.13
C GLN A 352 -14.01 39.63 2.48
N ASN A 353 -13.95 38.79 3.52
CA ASN A 353 -14.68 39.05 4.77
C ASN A 353 -13.80 39.33 6.00
N ILE A 354 -12.46 39.28 5.89
CA ILE A 354 -11.54 39.58 7.01
C ILE A 354 -10.69 40.84 6.79
N PHE A 355 -10.73 41.47 5.60
CA PHE A 355 -9.93 42.65 5.29
C PHE A 355 -10.51 44.06 5.56
N PRO A 356 -11.76 44.29 6.01
CA PRO A 356 -12.17 45.63 6.43
C PRO A 356 -11.96 45.94 7.93
N LEU A 357 -11.54 44.99 8.77
CA LEU A 357 -11.54 45.18 10.23
C LEU A 357 -10.25 45.82 10.80
N LEU A 358 -9.35 46.32 9.96
CA LEU A 358 -8.07 46.91 10.39
C LEU A 358 -7.86 48.38 10.04
N TYR A 359 -8.92 49.13 9.69
CA TYR A 359 -8.82 50.58 9.52
C TYR A 359 -9.91 51.30 10.31
N THR A 360 -9.63 51.71 11.55
CA THR A 360 -9.70 53.14 11.95
C THR A 360 -9.23 53.41 13.39
N VAL A 361 -8.26 54.34 13.48
CA VAL A 361 -8.01 55.34 14.54
C VAL A 361 -7.41 54.89 15.88
N ASN A 362 -6.11 55.12 16.08
CA ASN A 362 -5.68 56.30 16.84
C ASN A 362 -4.21 56.69 16.57
N LYS A 363 -4.03 57.99 16.27
CA LYS A 363 -2.76 58.73 16.29
C LYS A 363 -2.08 58.58 17.66
N TRP A 364 -0.75 58.67 17.74
CA TRP A 364 0.00 59.65 18.56
C TRP A 364 1.54 59.45 18.38
N HIS A 365 2.18 60.57 17.99
CA HIS A 365 3.56 61.06 18.02
C HIS A 365 4.85 60.24 17.74
N PHE A 366 5.59 60.80 16.76
CA PHE A 366 7.04 60.97 16.61
C PHE A 366 7.89 60.93 17.91
N LEU A 367 8.90 60.06 17.94
CA LEU A 367 10.32 60.42 17.71
C LEU A 367 11.12 59.16 17.36
#